data_AF-A0A524DIC9-F1
#
_entry.id   AF-A0A524DIC9-F1
#
_cell.length_a   1.000
_cell.length_b   1.000
_cell.length_c   1.000
_cell.angle_alpha   90.00
_cell.angle_beta   90.00
_cell.angle_gamma   90.00
#
_symmetry.space_group_name_H-M   'P 1'
#
loop_
_entity.id
_entity.type
_entity.pdbx_description
1 polymer ?
#
loop_
_entity_poly.entity_id
_entity_poly.type
_entity_poly.pdbx_seq_one_letter_code
_entity_poly.pdbx_strand_id
1 'polypeptide(L)'
;MMSYISEEIKKKEKELESVLKIKEMALSGATGFDILFEVEQNYSLTYLFDKFEKSILKDLGNHKILDDSLRSLGNEVLKALNSQISILERDLNYLEYKLNKIPP
;
A
#
# COMPACT_ATOMS: atom_id res chain seq x y z
N MET A 1 -2.49 -8.82 26.79
CA MET A 1 -2.27 -7.44 26.32
C MET A 1 -0.98 -7.32 25.49
N MET A 2 0.16 -7.89 25.92
CA MET A 2 1.38 -7.95 25.09
C MET A 2 1.19 -8.74 23.77
N SER A 3 0.53 -9.91 23.79
CA SER A 3 0.34 -10.70 22.54
C SER A 3 -0.48 -9.96 21.48
N TYR A 4 -1.47 -9.16 21.90
CA TYR A 4 -2.29 -8.37 20.97
C TYR A 4 -1.50 -7.29 20.24
N ILE A 5 -0.64 -6.54 20.95
CA ILE A 5 0.19 -5.50 20.31
C ILE A 5 1.19 -6.15 19.35
N SER A 6 1.80 -7.27 19.73
CA SER A 6 2.71 -8.01 18.86
C SER A 6 2.04 -8.60 17.62
N GLU A 7 0.80 -9.10 17.74
CA GLU A 7 0.00 -9.58 16.61
C GLU A 7 -0.37 -8.42 15.66
N GLU A 8 -0.74 -7.26 16.20
CA GLU A 8 -1.06 -6.08 15.40
C GLU A 8 0.16 -5.53 14.64
N ILE A 9 1.34 -5.52 15.27
CA ILE A 9 2.61 -5.17 14.61
C ILE A 9 2.84 -6.08 13.40
N LYS A 10 2.79 -7.41 13.60
CA LYS A 10 2.99 -8.38 12.50
C LYS A 10 2.01 -8.18 11.34
N LYS A 11 0.76 -7.85 11.66
CA LYS A 11 -0.25 -7.57 10.65
C LYS A 11 0.12 -6.32 9.84
N LYS A 12 0.48 -5.23 10.51
CA LYS A 12 0.88 -3.97 9.86
C LYS A 12 2.19 -4.08 9.08
N GLU A 13 3.15 -4.88 9.54
CA GLU A 13 4.38 -5.19 8.79
C GLU A 13 4.05 -5.89 7.48
N LYS A 14 3.16 -6.89 7.52
CA LYS A 14 2.71 -7.60 6.31
C LYS A 14 1.94 -6.70 5.35
N GLU A 15 1.12 -5.79 5.88
CA GLU A 15 0.43 -4.77 5.07
C GLU A 15 1.44 -3.83 4.41
N LEU A 16 2.44 -3.35 5.15
CA LEU A 16 3.50 -2.48 4.63
C LEU A 16 4.30 -3.18 3.53
N GLU A 17 4.71 -4.43 3.73
CA GLU A 17 5.40 -5.24 2.74
C GLU A 17 4.57 -5.37 1.45
N SER A 18 3.25 -5.60 1.59
CA SER A 18 2.34 -5.70 0.45
C SER A 18 2.26 -4.39 -0.34
N VAL A 19 2.18 -3.23 0.34
CA VAL A 19 2.13 -1.92 -0.32
C VAL A 19 3.46 -1.58 -1.00
N LEU A 20 4.58 -1.91 -0.36
CA LEU A 20 5.92 -1.74 -0.95
C LEU A 20 6.08 -2.56 -2.22
N LYS A 21 5.61 -3.82 -2.23
CA LYS A 21 5.60 -4.67 -3.43
C LYS A 21 4.81 -4.03 -4.58
N ILE A 22 3.61 -3.51 -4.31
CA ILE A 22 2.80 -2.81 -5.32
C ILE A 22 3.53 -1.60 -5.88
N LYS A 23 4.16 -0.80 -5.00
CA LYS A 23 4.95 0.36 -5.42
C LYS A 23 6.14 -0.05 -6.28
N GLU A 24 6.84 -1.11 -5.93
CA GLU A 24 7.93 -1.64 -6.73
C GLU A 24 7.43 -2.08 -8.11
N MET A 25 6.33 -2.83 -8.19
CA MET A 25 5.69 -3.21 -9.45
C MET A 25 5.40 -1.99 -10.33
N ALA A 26 4.78 -0.96 -9.75
CA ALA A 26 4.47 0.29 -10.46
C ALA A 26 5.75 0.97 -11.01
N LEU A 27 6.80 1.03 -10.20
CA LEU A 27 8.09 1.62 -10.59
C LEU A 27 8.85 0.78 -11.62
N SER A 28 8.66 -0.55 -11.62
CA SER A 28 9.21 -1.48 -12.60
C SER A 28 8.41 -1.53 -13.92
N GLY A 29 7.39 -0.70 -14.07
CA GLY A 29 6.63 -0.57 -15.30
C GLY A 29 5.42 -1.49 -15.42
N ALA A 30 4.85 -1.91 -14.29
CA ALA A 30 3.52 -2.52 -14.27
C ALA A 30 2.46 -1.57 -14.85
N THR A 31 1.39 -2.16 -15.37
CA THR A 31 0.23 -1.45 -15.90
C THR A 31 -0.82 -1.19 -14.83
N GLY A 32 -1.82 -0.35 -15.15
CA GLY A 32 -2.98 -0.15 -14.28
C GLY A 32 -3.69 -1.46 -13.93
N PHE A 33 -3.85 -2.36 -14.91
CA PHE A 33 -4.46 -3.67 -14.69
C PHE A 33 -3.59 -4.65 -13.90
N ASP A 34 -2.27 -4.62 -14.06
CA ASP A 34 -1.37 -5.45 -13.25
C ASP A 34 -1.50 -5.09 -11.76
N ILE A 35 -1.53 -3.79 -11.45
CA ILE A 35 -1.71 -3.30 -10.08
C ILE A 35 -3.11 -3.63 -9.56
N LEU A 36 -4.15 -3.39 -10.37
CA LEU A 36 -5.53 -3.69 -9.98
C LEU A 36 -5.73 -5.18 -9.67
N PHE A 37 -5.15 -6.05 -10.49
CA PHE A 37 -5.21 -7.49 -10.28
C PHE A 37 -4.59 -7.89 -8.93
N GLU A 38 -3.39 -7.41 -8.62
CA GLU A 38 -2.73 -7.73 -7.34
C GLU A 38 -3.52 -7.17 -6.14
N VAL A 39 -4.11 -5.97 -6.28
CA VAL A 39 -4.95 -5.36 -5.24
C VAL A 39 -6.22 -6.17 -4.99
N GLU A 40 -6.85 -6.73 -6.01
CA GLU A 40 -8.07 -7.54 -5.88
C GLU A 40 -7.80 -8.95 -5.33
N GLN A 41 -6.61 -9.50 -5.56
CA GLN A 41 -6.19 -10.79 -4.98
C GLN A 41 -5.85 -10.68 -3.49
N ASN A 42 -5.45 -9.49 -3.03
CA ASN A 42 -5.04 -9.28 -1.65
C ASN A 42 -6.11 -8.49 -0.87
N TYR A 43 -6.83 -9.19 0.01
CA TYR A 43 -7.91 -8.63 0.81
C TYR A 43 -7.47 -7.42 1.63
N SER A 44 -6.22 -7.36 2.13
CA SER A 44 -5.75 -6.18 2.88
C SER A 44 -5.50 -4.98 1.96
N LEU A 45 -5.01 -5.20 0.74
CA LEU A 45 -4.81 -4.14 -0.26
C LEU A 45 -6.13 -3.62 -0.85
N THR A 46 -7.15 -4.48 -0.91
CA THR A 46 -8.49 -4.10 -1.39
C THR A 46 -9.10 -2.93 -0.62
N TYR A 47 -8.78 -2.78 0.67
CA TYR A 47 -9.23 -1.66 1.51
C TYR A 47 -8.28 -0.46 1.50
N LEU A 48 -7.05 -0.62 1.01
CA LEU A 48 -6.08 0.45 0.86
C LEU A 48 -6.31 1.27 -0.42
N PHE A 49 -6.89 0.63 -1.44
CA PHE A 49 -7.33 1.28 -2.68
C PHE A 49 -8.84 1.50 -2.62
N ASP A 50 -9.24 2.74 -2.48
CA ASP A 50 -10.64 3.12 -2.48
C ASP A 50 -11.22 3.12 -3.91
N LYS A 51 -12.49 3.52 -4.04
CA LYS A 51 -13.19 3.50 -5.32
C LYS A 51 -12.53 4.43 -6.36
N PHE A 52 -11.96 5.55 -5.92
CA PHE A 52 -11.25 6.51 -6.73
C PHE A 52 -9.94 5.94 -7.25
N GLU A 53 -9.06 5.37 -6.41
CA GLU A 53 -7.81 4.80 -6.92
C GLU A 53 -8.06 3.60 -7.84
N LYS A 54 -9.07 2.77 -7.56
CA LYS A 54 -9.48 1.69 -8.48
C LYS A 54 -10.00 2.22 -9.81
N SER A 55 -10.65 3.39 -9.83
CA SER A 55 -11.05 4.04 -11.07
C SER A 55 -9.82 4.48 -11.87
N ILE A 56 -8.85 5.13 -11.22
CA ILE A 56 -7.59 5.56 -11.85
C ILE A 56 -6.84 4.37 -12.45
N LEU A 57 -6.76 3.25 -11.73
CA LEU A 57 -6.11 2.03 -12.24
C LEU A 57 -6.83 1.45 -13.47
N LYS A 58 -8.16 1.52 -13.52
CA LYS A 58 -8.94 1.12 -14.69
C LYS A 58 -8.75 2.07 -15.87
N ASP A 59 -8.66 3.37 -15.61
CA ASP A 59 -8.42 4.39 -16.62
C ASP A 59 -7.00 4.29 -17.21
N LEU A 60 -6.01 3.93 -16.38
CA LEU A 60 -4.67 3.54 -16.85
C LEU A 60 -4.72 2.26 -17.68
N GLY A 61 -5.48 1.25 -17.23
CA GLY A 61 -5.69 0.01 -17.99
C GLY A 61 -4.39 -0.70 -18.36
N ASN A 62 -4.12 -0.84 -19.66
CA ASN A 62 -2.90 -1.45 -20.19
C ASN A 62 -1.69 -0.50 -20.27
N HIS A 63 -1.86 0.78 -19.92
CA HIS A 63 -0.75 1.72 -19.87
C HIS A 63 0.06 1.49 -18.60
N LYS A 64 1.38 1.65 -18.71
CA LYS A 64 2.29 1.59 -17.58
C LYS A 64 1.96 2.73 -16.61
N ILE A 65 2.12 2.51 -15.31
CA ILE A 65 1.94 3.57 -14.30
C ILE A 65 2.84 4.78 -14.59
N LEU A 66 4.05 4.54 -15.10
CA LEU A 66 5.02 5.60 -15.46
C LEU A 66 4.93 6.06 -16.92
N ASP A 67 3.83 5.76 -17.62
CA ASP A 67 3.62 6.24 -18.99
C ASP A 67 3.47 7.77 -19.01
N ASP A 68 4.28 8.45 -19.82
CA ASP A 68 4.28 9.91 -19.92
C ASP A 68 2.95 10.49 -20.40
N SER A 69 2.20 9.75 -21.22
CA SER A 69 0.90 10.18 -21.74
C SER A 69 -0.18 10.25 -20.66
N LEU A 70 -0.02 9.46 -19.59
CA LEU A 70 -0.96 9.37 -18.47
C LEU A 70 -0.27 9.69 -17.13
N ARG A 71 0.79 10.49 -17.17
CA ARG A 71 1.63 10.82 -16.00
C ARG A 71 0.84 11.35 -14.81
N SER A 72 -0.23 12.12 -15.03
CA SER A 72 -1.10 12.62 -13.96
C SER A 72 -1.76 11.48 -13.19
N LEU A 73 -2.36 10.52 -13.89
CA LEU A 73 -3.00 9.34 -13.31
C LEU A 73 -1.97 8.45 -12.60
N GLY A 74 -0.83 8.21 -13.25
CA GLY A 74 0.28 7.47 -12.65
C GLY A 74 0.79 8.08 -11.34
N ASN A 75 0.93 9.41 -11.30
CA ASN A 75 1.34 10.13 -10.11
C ASN A 75 0.34 10.03 -8.97
N GLU A 76 -0.97 10.03 -9.25
CA GLU A 76 -1.99 9.85 -8.20
C GLU A 76 -1.88 8.44 -7.57
N VAL A 77 -1.63 7.39 -8.37
CA VAL A 77 -1.38 6.03 -7.85
C VAL A 77 -0.15 6.01 -6.95
N LEU A 78 0.96 6.60 -7.40
CA LEU A 78 2.20 6.65 -6.60
C LEU A 78 2.03 7.47 -5.31
N LYS A 79 1.26 8.54 -5.37
CA LYS A 79 0.95 9.39 -4.21
C LYS A 79 0.11 8.63 -3.19
N ALA A 80 -0.92 7.90 -3.62
CA ALA A 80 -1.72 7.05 -2.76
C ALA A 80 -0.85 6.00 -2.05
N LEU A 81 0.01 5.30 -2.81
CA LEU A 81 0.94 4.31 -2.27
C LEU A 81 1.90 4.90 -1.24
N ASN A 82 2.50 6.06 -1.53
CA ASN A 82 3.39 6.76 -0.60
C ASN A 82 2.68 7.19 0.68
N SER A 83 1.43 7.67 0.56
CA SER A 83 0.62 8.03 1.72
C SER A 83 0.37 6.83 2.63
N GLN A 84 0.02 5.68 2.05
CA GLN A 84 -0.22 4.47 2.83
C GLN A 84 1.03 3.92 3.51
N ILE A 85 2.18 3.94 2.81
CA ILE A 85 3.48 3.59 3.40
C ILE A 85 3.75 4.46 4.64
N SER A 86 3.62 5.78 4.50
CA SER A 86 3.89 6.70 5.61
C SER A 86 2.96 6.49 6.80
N ILE A 87 1.68 6.19 6.57
CA ILE A 87 0.71 5.86 7.63
C ILE A 87 1.12 4.59 8.37
N LEU A 88 1.45 3.53 7.63
CA LEU A 88 1.82 2.24 8.21
C LEU A 88 3.13 2.32 9.00
N GLU A 89 4.16 3.00 8.48
CA GLU A 89 5.42 3.23 9.18
C GLU A 89 5.20 4.00 10.50
N ARG A 90 4.37 5.04 10.48
CA ARG A 90 4.03 5.79 11.70
C ARG A 90 3.30 4.92 12.72
N ASP A 91 2.34 4.13 12.27
CA ASP A 91 1.56 3.25 13.14
C ASP A 91 2.44 2.16 13.78
N LEU A 92 3.35 1.56 13.00
CA LEU A 92 4.34 0.58 13.48
C LEU A 92 5.23 1.20 14.56
N ASN A 93 5.85 2.35 14.28
CA ASN A 93 6.69 3.07 15.23
C ASN A 93 5.95 3.34 16.56
N TYR A 94 4.66 3.68 16.48
CA TYR A 94 3.85 3.92 17.67
C TYR A 94 3.53 2.65 18.47
N LEU A 95 3.23 1.53 17.79
CA LEU A 95 2.97 0.26 18.43
C LEU A 95 4.23 -0.33 19.08
N GLU A 96 5.38 -0.22 18.40
CA GLU A 96 6.68 -0.61 18.95
C GLU A 96 7.03 0.23 20.19
N TYR A 97 6.83 1.54 20.13
CA TYR A 97 6.99 2.41 21.28
C TYR A 97 6.12 1.96 22.47
N LYS A 98 4.84 1.63 22.22
CA LYS A 98 3.94 1.13 23.25
C LYS A 98 4.44 -0.18 23.86
N LEU A 99 4.84 -1.14 23.03
CA LEU A 99 5.33 -2.44 23.48
C LEU A 99 6.53 -2.28 24.43
N ASN A 100 7.47 -1.41 24.08
CA ASN A 100 8.67 -1.11 24.87
C ASN A 100 8.41 -0.34 26.18
N LYS A 101 7.21 0.22 26.36
CA LYS A 101 6.82 0.97 27.57
C LYS A 101 5.93 0.17 28.52
N ILE A 102 5.53 -1.04 28.16
CA ILE A 102 4.80 -1.94 29.05
C ILE A 102 5.83 -2.63 29.97
N PRO A 103 5.78 -2.43 31.31
CA PRO A 103 6.68 -3.11 32.22
C PRO A 103 6.48 -4.65 32.13
N PRO A 104 7.52 -5.45 32.40
CA PRO A 104 7.48 -6.90 32.29
C PRO A 104 6.37 -7.54 33.14
#